data_AF-A0A3D0ZTB4-F1
#
_entry.id   AF-A0A3D0ZTB4-F1
#
_cell.length_a   1.000
_cell.length_b   1.000
_cell.length_c   1.000
_cell.angle_alpha   90.00
_cell.angle_beta   90.00
_cell.angle_gamma   90.00
#
_symmetry.space_group_name_H-M   'P 1'
#
loop_
_entity.id
_entity.type
_entity.pdbx_description
1 polymer ?
#
loop_
_entity_poly.entity_id
_entity_poly.type
_entity_poly.pdbx_seq_one_letter_code
_entity_poly.pdbx_strand_id
1 'polypeptide(L)' 'MASLLLSVASITACSHVDPWERGTLARPDMQFTADALEATLMNQVHESKEASSGGSQSAGAGCGCN' A
#
# COMPACT_ATOMS: atom_id res chain seq x y z
N MET A 1 29.12 6.64 23.54
CA MET A 1 29.21 5.36 22.80
C MET A 1 27.84 4.82 22.41
N ALA A 2 26.86 4.78 23.33
CA ALA A 2 25.48 4.34 23.03
C ALA A 2 24.80 5.10 21.89
N SER A 3 24.95 6.42 21.80
CA SER A 3 24.34 7.24 20.75
C SER A 3 24.84 6.88 19.34
N LEU A 4 26.13 6.54 19.20
CA LEU A 4 26.72 6.16 17.91
C LEU A 4 26.20 4.78 17.43
N LEU A 5 26.06 3.84 18.36
CA LEU A 5 25.47 2.52 18.09
C LEU A 5 24.00 2.64 17.65
N LEU A 6 23.24 3.52 18.30
CA LEU A 6 21.85 3.78 17.94
C LEU A 6 21.73 4.39 16.53
N SER A 7 22.64 5.32 16.17
CA SER A 7 22.65 5.90 14.83
C SER A 7 22.90 4.87 13.74
N VAL A 8 23.82 3.92 13.95
CA VAL A 8 24.16 2.88 12.96
C VAL A 8 23.01 1.88 12.80
N ALA A 9 22.34 1.49 13.88
CA ALA A 9 21.22 0.55 13.83
C ALA A 9 20.00 1.07 13.04
N SER A 10 19.75 2.38 13.08
CA SER A 10 18.63 3.00 12.38
C SER A 10 18.75 2.96 10.86
N ILE A 11 19.98 2.92 10.32
CA ILE A 11 20.22 2.95 8.86
C ILE A 11 20.06 1.57 8.23
N THR A 12 20.26 0.50 9.00
CA THR A 12 20.14 -0.90 8.53
C THR A 12 18.71 -1.44 8.57
N ALA A 13 17.76 -0.71 9.14
CA ALA A 13 16.38 -1.16 9.30
C ALA A 13 15.53 -1.07 8.01
N CYS A 14 15.98 -0.32 7.01
CA CYS A 14 15.27 -0.19 5.74
C CYS A 14 15.62 -1.35 4.81
N SER A 15 14.60 -2.09 4.36
CA SER A 15 14.73 -3.12 3.32
C SER A 15 14.04 -2.67 2.04
N HIS A 16 14.64 -3.01 0.90
CA HIS A 16 14.00 -2.86 -0.40
C HIS A 16 13.01 -4.00 -0.59
N VAL A 17 11.78 -3.69 -0.99
CA VAL A 17 10.73 -4.68 -1.26
C VAL A 17 10.25 -4.47 -2.69
N ASP A 18 10.35 -5.50 -3.50
CA ASP A 18 9.93 -5.42 -4.89
C ASP A 18 8.39 -5.35 -4.99
N PRO A 19 7.82 -4.71 -6.04
CA PRO A 19 6.38 -4.54 -6.17
C PRO A 19 5.55 -5.82 -6.11
N TRP A 20 6.07 -6.92 -6.67
CA TRP A 20 5.41 -8.23 -6.68
C TRP A 20 5.48 -8.97 -5.33
N GLU A 21 6.44 -8.61 -4.47
CA GLU A 21 6.59 -9.22 -3.14
C GLU A 21 5.53 -8.71 -2.16
N ARG A 22 4.98 -7.52 -2.39
CA ARG A 22 3.95 -6.90 -1.54
C ARG A 22 2.72 -7.79 -1.40
N GLY A 23 2.34 -8.51 -2.46
CA GLY A 23 1.23 -9.47 -2.44
C GLY A 23 1.42 -10.65 -1.48
N THR A 24 2.67 -11.00 -1.19
CA THR A 24 3.00 -12.12 -0.28
C THR A 24 3.35 -11.62 1.13
N LEU A 25 4.03 -10.48 1.23
CA LEU A 25 4.53 -9.94 2.50
C LEU A 25 3.44 -9.25 3.33
N ALA A 26 2.43 -8.65 2.69
CA ALA A 26 1.40 -7.94 3.41
C ALA A 26 0.19 -8.84 3.70
N ARG A 27 -0.21 -8.85 4.97
CA ARG A 27 -1.30 -9.68 5.47
C ARG A 27 -2.66 -9.10 5.07
N PRO A 28 -3.72 -9.92 5.02
CA PRO A 28 -5.06 -9.45 4.70
C PRO A 28 -5.58 -8.32 5.62
N ASP A 29 -5.17 -8.31 6.89
CA ASP A 29 -5.55 -7.29 7.88
C ASP A 29 -4.75 -5.98 7.77
N MET A 30 -3.74 -5.91 6.90
CA MET A 30 -3.01 -4.68 6.59
C MET A 30 -3.68 -3.87 5.47
N GLN A 31 -4.78 -4.35 4.91
CA GLN A 31 -5.48 -3.66 3.83
C GLN A 31 -6.20 -2.42 4.33
N PHE A 32 -6.08 -1.32 3.57
CA PHE A 32 -6.79 -0.07 3.87
C PHE A 32 -8.31 -0.19 3.72
N THR A 33 -8.76 -1.15 2.91
CA THR A 33 -10.16 -1.44 2.63
C THR A 33 -10.54 -2.72 3.37
N ALA A 34 -11.58 -2.63 4.20
CA ALA A 34 -12.13 -3.78 4.91
C ALA A 34 -12.88 -4.76 3.99
N ASP A 35 -13.54 -4.24 2.94
CA ASP A 35 -14.28 -5.04 1.96
C ASP A 35 -13.93 -4.58 0.54
N ALA A 36 -13.25 -5.47 -0.18
CA ALA A 36 -12.80 -5.20 -1.55
C ALA A 36 -13.97 -5.07 -2.55
N LEU A 37 -15.10 -5.74 -2.31
CA LEU A 37 -16.27 -5.66 -3.19
C LEU A 37 -16.91 -4.28 -3.08
N GLU A 38 -17.14 -3.83 -1.85
CA GLU A 38 -17.69 -2.50 -1.58
C GLU A 38 -16.76 -1.41 -2.11
N ALA A 39 -15.45 -1.54 -1.89
CA ALA A 39 -14.46 -0.60 -2.42
C ALA A 39 -14.53 -0.52 -3.95
N THR A 40 -14.66 -1.66 -4.64
CA THR A 40 -14.79 -1.71 -6.11
C THR A 40 -16.07 -1.00 -6.57
N LEU A 41 -17.20 -1.28 -5.92
CA LEU A 41 -18.49 -0.66 -6.25
C LEU A 41 -18.43 0.86 -6.09
N MET A 42 -17.89 1.33 -4.97
CA MET A 42 -17.75 2.77 -4.70
C MET A 42 -16.82 3.45 -5.69
N ASN A 43 -15.75 2.78 -6.11
CA ASN A 43 -14.85 3.30 -7.12
C ASN A 43 -15.56 3.44 -8.48
N GLN A 44 -16.36 2.44 -8.90
CA GLN A 44 -17.16 2.51 -10.13
C GLN A 44 -18.19 3.66 -10.10
N VAL A 45 -18.84 3.86 -8.96
CA VAL A 45 -19.78 4.99 -8.77
C VAL A 45 -19.05 6.33 -8.83
N HIS A 46 -17.89 6.45 -8.20
CA HIS A 46 -17.07 7.66 -8.21
C HIS A 46 -16.57 7.97 -9.63
N GLU A 47 -15.99 7.01 -10.33
CA GLU A 47 -15.57 7.16 -11.73
C GLU A 47 -16.74 7.61 -12.62
N SER A 48 -17.92 7.01 -12.45
CA SER A 48 -19.11 7.40 -13.22
C SER A 48 -19.57 8.84 -12.98
N LYS A 49 -19.20 9.44 -11.84
CA LYS A 49 -19.61 10.79 -11.45
C LYS A 49 -18.50 11.82 -11.64
N GLU A 50 -17.25 11.41 -11.49
CA GLU A 50 -16.12 12.31 -11.22
C GLU A 50 -14.81 11.90 -11.94
N ALA A 51 -14.84 10.96 -12.91
CA ALA A 51 -13.67 10.41 -13.66
C ALA A 51 -12.64 11.42 -14.22
N SER A 52 -12.93 12.72 -14.22
CA SER A 52 -11.97 13.77 -14.54
C SER A 52 -10.88 13.97 -13.49
N SER A 53 -11.02 13.44 -12.26
CA SER A 53 -10.12 13.75 -11.13
C SER A 53 -8.89 12.83 -11.00
N GLY A 54 -8.81 11.74 -11.77
CA GLY A 54 -7.72 10.77 -11.72
C GLY A 54 -7.84 9.78 -10.55
N GLY A 55 -7.61 8.49 -10.84
CA GLY A 55 -7.83 7.38 -9.89
C GLY A 55 -7.07 7.55 -8.57
N SER A 56 -7.81 7.54 -7.46
CA SER A 56 -7.34 7.99 -6.14
C SER A 56 -6.78 6.90 -5.23
N GLN A 57 -6.53 5.69 -5.74
CA GLN A 57 -6.12 4.58 -4.88
C GLN A 57 -4.73 4.05 -5.20
N SER A 58 -3.79 4.36 -4.31
CA SER A 58 -2.67 3.45 -4.05
C SER A 58 -3.27 2.15 -3.52
N ALA A 59 -3.46 1.16 -4.40
CA ALA A 59 -3.84 -0.18 -3.99
C ALA A 59 -2.87 -0.64 -2.90
N GLY A 60 -3.40 -1.15 -1.78
CA GLY A 60 -2.61 -1.56 -0.60
C GLY A 60 -1.65 -2.71 -0.89
N ALA A 61 -1.78 -3.81 -0.17
CA ALA A 61 -0.95 -5.02 -0.30
C ALA A 61 -1.06 -5.76 -1.66
N GLY A 62 -1.58 -5.13 -2.72
CA GLY A 62 -1.78 -5.77 -4.01
C GLY A 62 -0.49 -5.92 -4.84
N CYS A 63 -0.56 -6.72 -5.90
CA CYS A 63 0.55 -6.97 -6.84
C CYS A 63 1.07 -5.70 -7.57
N GLY A 64 0.50 -4.52 -7.29
CA GLY A 64 0.93 -3.25 -7.87
C GLY A 64 0.63 -3.09 -9.36
N CYS A 65 -0.09 -4.03 -9.98
CA CYS A 65 -0.60 -3.88 -11.33
C CYS A 65 -1.70 -2.81 -11.32
N ASN A 66 -1.48 -1.71 -12.04
CA ASN A 66 -2.57 -0.96 -12.64
C ASN A 66 -3.02 -1.71 -13.89
#